data_AF-A0A401TAK3-F1
#
_entry.id   AF-A0A401TAK3-F1
#
_cell.length_a   1.000
_cell.length_b   1.000
_cell.length_c   1.000
_cell.angle_alpha   90.00
_cell.angle_beta   90.00
_cell.angle_gamma   90.00
#
_symmetry.space_group_name_H-M   'P 1'
#
loop_
_entity.id
_entity.type
_entity.pdbx_description
1 polymer ?
#
loop_
_entity_poly.entity_id
_entity_poly.type
_entity_poly.pdbx_seq_one_letter_code
_entity_poly.pdbx_strand_id
1 'polypeptide(L)'
;PAYQYQLALERYEWNKVKKVKSIVPMIHVSWNAARTVKVTDPDLYRMIKYCLMTSLMQCQLLRDSLTNIGKKIIFQSRVKEEPAYYCNECEVGVSARSS
;
A
#
# COMPACT_ATOMS: atom_id res chain seq x y z
N PRO A 1 -2.46 1.17 19.85
CA PRO A 1 -2.13 1.50 18.44
C PRO A 1 -1.61 0.29 17.64
N ALA A 2 -0.57 -0.41 18.14
CA ALA A 2 0.00 -1.59 17.49
C ALA A 2 -1.04 -2.68 17.21
N TYR A 3 -1.79 -3.12 18.23
CA TYR A 3 -2.80 -4.16 18.09
C TYR A 3 -3.89 -3.83 17.04
N GLN A 4 -4.37 -2.58 17.02
CA GLN A 4 -5.35 -2.14 16.02
C GLN A 4 -4.78 -2.20 14.59
N TYR A 5 -3.53 -1.77 14.40
CA TYR A 5 -2.86 -1.84 13.10
C TYR A 5 -2.65 -3.28 12.67
N GLN A 6 -2.27 -4.17 13.60
CA GLN A 6 -2.11 -5.59 13.34
C GLN A 6 -3.41 -6.22 12.83
N LEU A 7 -4.52 -6.08 13.57
CA LEU A 7 -5.82 -6.62 13.16
C LEU A 7 -6.29 -6.07 11.81
N ALA A 8 -6.04 -4.77 11.57
CA ALA A 8 -6.39 -4.15 10.29
C ALA A 8 -5.57 -4.72 9.13
N LEU A 9 -4.27 -4.98 9.34
CA LEU A 9 -3.39 -5.56 8.34
C LEU A 9 -3.72 -7.04 8.08
N GLU A 10 -3.99 -7.81 9.12
CA GLU A 10 -4.43 -9.21 9.01
C GLU A 10 -5.75 -9.31 8.24
N ARG A 11 -6.72 -8.44 8.54
CA ARG A 11 -7.98 -8.37 7.80
C ARG A 11 -7.76 -8.00 6.34
N TYR A 12 -6.88 -7.03 6.06
CA TYR A 12 -6.55 -6.61 4.71
C TYR A 12 -5.96 -7.76 3.88
N GLU A 13 -5.02 -8.53 4.44
CA GLU A 13 -4.43 -9.69 3.76
C GLU A 13 -5.44 -10.83 3.59
N TRP A 14 -6.26 -11.11 4.60
CA TRP A 14 -7.35 -12.07 4.48
C TRP A 14 -8.33 -11.70 3.36
N ASN A 15 -8.72 -10.43 3.30
CA ASN A 15 -9.63 -9.91 2.28
C ASN A 15 -9.07 -10.08 0.87
N LYS A 16 -7.75 -9.88 0.67
CA LYS A 16 -7.10 -10.13 -0.62
C LYS A 16 -7.20 -11.59 -1.04
N VAL A 17 -6.95 -12.52 -0.12
CA VAL A 17 -7.08 -13.97 -0.37
C VAL A 17 -8.54 -14.35 -0.67
N LYS A 18 -9.49 -13.73 0.03
CA LYS A 18 -10.92 -13.98 -0.16
C LYS A 18 -11.57 -13.18 -1.28
N LYS A 19 -10.81 -12.35 -2.00
CA LYS A 19 -11.30 -11.46 -3.07
C LYS A 19 -12.46 -10.57 -2.59
N VAL A 20 -12.33 -10.04 -1.38
CA VAL A 20 -13.28 -9.08 -0.80
C VAL A 20 -12.61 -7.72 -0.76
N LYS A 21 -13.33 -6.66 -1.15
CA LYS A 21 -12.83 -5.28 -1.08
C LYS A 21 -12.47 -4.90 0.35
N SER A 22 -11.25 -4.40 0.53
CA SER A 22 -10.85 -3.76 1.78
C SER A 22 -11.24 -2.28 1.75
N ILE A 23 -12.23 -1.91 2.57
CA ILE A 23 -12.67 -0.52 2.73
C ILE A 23 -11.51 0.38 3.17
N VAL A 24 -10.62 -0.14 4.02
CA VAL A 24 -9.42 0.56 4.46
C VAL A 24 -8.24 0.19 3.55
N PRO A 25 -7.67 1.13 2.77
CA PRO A 25 -6.52 0.88 1.92
C PRO A 25 -5.24 0.88 2.76
N MET A 26 -4.94 -0.25 3.41
CA MET A 26 -3.84 -0.33 4.39
C MET A 26 -2.50 0.17 3.86
N ILE A 27 -2.14 -0.13 2.61
CA ILE A 27 -0.89 0.38 2.01
C ILE A 27 -0.85 1.92 2.01
N HIS A 28 -1.94 2.58 1.61
CA HIS A 28 -2.04 4.05 1.61
C HIS A 28 -1.96 4.59 3.04
N VAL A 29 -2.68 3.97 3.97
CA VAL A 29 -2.66 4.35 5.40
C VAL A 29 -1.25 4.27 5.97
N SER A 30 -0.50 3.20 5.67
CA SER A 30 0.87 3.00 6.16
C SER A 30 1.84 4.04 5.60
N TRP A 31 1.78 4.34 4.30
CA TRP A 31 2.56 5.43 3.69
C TRP A 31 2.19 6.80 4.25
N ASN A 32 0.92 7.04 4.58
CA ASN A 32 0.50 8.28 5.20
C ASN A 32 1.00 8.40 6.65
N ALA A 33 0.87 7.32 7.44
CA ALA A 33 1.35 7.27 8.82
C ALA A 33 2.86 7.55 8.89
N ALA A 34 3.64 6.97 7.98
CA ALA A 34 5.09 7.19 7.90
C ALA A 34 5.49 8.65 7.62
N ARG A 35 4.64 9.42 6.93
CA ARG A 35 4.88 10.84 6.59
C ARG A 35 4.38 11.81 7.64
N THR A 36 3.30 11.48 8.33
CA THR A 36 2.51 12.44 9.12
C THR A 36 2.52 12.18 10.62
N VAL A 37 2.89 10.97 11.05
CA VAL A 37 2.80 10.55 12.45
C VAL A 37 4.18 10.16 12.97
N LYS A 38 4.55 10.70 14.14
CA LYS A 38 5.73 10.23 14.89
C LYS A 38 5.37 8.94 15.64
N VAL A 39 5.85 7.80 15.13
CA VAL A 39 5.61 6.49 15.74
C VAL A 39 6.66 6.21 16.82
N THR A 40 6.23 6.14 18.08
CA THR A 40 7.11 5.86 19.24
C THR A 40 7.06 4.41 19.70
N ASP A 41 5.94 3.72 19.42
CA ASP A 41 5.75 2.30 19.75
C ASP A 41 6.62 1.41 18.84
N PRO A 42 7.56 0.61 19.38
CA PRO A 42 8.49 -0.16 18.57
C PRO A 42 7.83 -1.23 17.70
N ASP A 43 6.74 -1.83 18.16
CA ASP A 43 6.05 -2.91 17.44
C ASP A 43 5.25 -2.35 16.26
N LEU A 44 4.52 -1.26 16.48
CA LEU A 44 3.85 -0.51 15.42
C LEU A 44 4.86 0.00 14.38
N TYR A 45 5.99 0.54 14.83
CA TYR A 45 7.06 0.98 13.93
C TYR A 45 7.55 -0.17 13.05
N ARG A 46 7.81 -1.35 13.64
CA ARG A 46 8.26 -2.54 12.90
C ARG A 46 7.24 -2.99 11.86
N MET A 47 5.95 -3.03 12.22
CA MET A 47 4.89 -3.44 11.31
C MET A 47 4.67 -2.45 10.15
N ILE A 48 4.70 -1.14 10.43
CA ILE A 48 4.63 -0.10 9.38
C ILE A 48 5.85 -0.22 8.47
N LYS A 49 7.06 -0.29 9.03
CA LYS A 49 8.31 -0.42 8.26
C LYS A 49 8.27 -1.65 7.34
N TYR A 50 7.83 -2.79 7.86
CA TYR A 50 7.68 -4.01 7.06
C TYR A 50 6.69 -3.81 5.89
N CYS A 51 5.52 -3.22 6.16
CA CYS A 51 4.52 -2.93 5.13
C CYS A 51 5.08 -2.00 4.02
N LEU A 52 5.81 -0.94 4.41
CA LEU A 52 6.45 -0.01 3.47
C LEU A 52 7.48 -0.73 2.60
N MET A 53 8.39 -1.50 3.22
CA MET A 53 9.44 -2.23 2.51
C MET A 53 8.86 -3.23 1.51
N THR A 54 7.89 -4.03 1.93
CA THR A 54 7.22 -5.01 1.06
C THR A 54 6.50 -4.32 -0.09
N SER A 55 5.77 -3.23 0.17
CA SER A 55 5.08 -2.49 -0.89
C SER A 55 6.04 -1.84 -1.88
N LEU A 56 7.18 -1.32 -1.40
CA LEU A 56 8.20 -0.71 -2.25
C LEU A 56 8.86 -1.75 -3.16
N MET A 57 9.21 -2.91 -2.61
CA MET A 57 9.79 -4.02 -3.36
C MET A 57 8.83 -4.48 -4.47
N GLN A 58 7.54 -4.63 -4.17
CA GLN A 58 6.53 -4.98 -5.17
C GLN A 58 6.46 -3.94 -6.30
N CYS A 59 6.48 -2.64 -5.97
CA CYS A 59 6.52 -1.58 -6.98
C CYS A 59 7.79 -1.64 -7.85
N GLN A 60 8.96 -1.92 -7.26
CA GLN A 60 10.22 -2.05 -7.99
C GLN A 60 10.19 -3.25 -8.95
N LEU A 61 9.84 -4.43 -8.45
CA LEU A 61 9.73 -5.64 -9.26
C LEU A 61 8.76 -5.47 -10.43
N LEU A 62 7.60 -4.86 -10.19
CA LEU A 62 6.62 -4.59 -11.26
C LEU A 62 7.16 -3.60 -12.28
N ARG A 63 7.78 -2.50 -11.83
CA ARG A 63 8.41 -1.51 -12.71
C ARG A 63 9.49 -2.15 -13.59
N ASP A 64 10.35 -2.96 -13.00
CA ASP A 64 11.44 -3.62 -13.70
C ASP A 64 10.89 -4.63 -14.72
N SER A 65 9.88 -5.42 -14.33
CA SER A 65 9.18 -6.33 -15.24
C SER A 65 8.58 -5.60 -16.44
N LEU A 66 7.85 -4.49 -16.21
CA LEU A 66 7.26 -3.67 -17.27
C LEU A 66 8.33 -3.06 -18.19
N THR A 67 9.42 -2.57 -17.62
CA THR A 67 10.54 -1.98 -18.38
C THR A 67 11.22 -3.05 -19.24
N ASN A 68 11.42 -4.25 -18.70
CA ASN A 68 12.04 -5.37 -19.42
C ASN A 68 11.23 -5.84 -20.63
N ILE A 69 9.90 -5.75 -20.58
CA ILE A 69 9.01 -6.04 -21.73
C ILE A 69 8.77 -4.82 -22.63
N GLY A 70 9.52 -3.73 -22.44
CA GLY A 70 9.44 -2.52 -23.27
C GLY A 70 8.19 -1.67 -23.07
N LYS A 71 7.45 -1.86 -21.96
CA LYS A 71 6.26 -1.04 -21.67
C LYS A 71 6.69 0.32 -21.11
N LYS A 72 6.24 1.39 -21.77
CA LYS A 72 6.47 2.77 -21.31
C LYS A 72 5.66 3.04 -20.04
N ILE A 73 6.35 3.46 -18.97
CA ILE A 73 5.73 3.95 -17.74
C ILE A 73 5.57 5.46 -17.86
N ILE A 74 4.34 5.94 -17.76
CA ILE A 74 4.02 7.37 -17.82
C ILE A 74 3.87 7.90 -16.40
N PHE A 75 4.50 9.04 -16.12
CA PHE A 75 4.32 9.72 -14.85
C PHE A 75 2.90 10.28 -14.74
N GLN A 76 2.23 9.99 -13.63
CA GLN A 76 0.93 10.54 -13.29
C GLN A 76 1.01 11.06 -11.86
N SER A 77 0.94 12.39 -11.70
CA SER A 77 0.92 13.04 -10.40
C SER A 77 -0.39 12.73 -9.67
N ARG A 78 -0.30 12.59 -8.35
CA ARG A 78 -1.49 12.55 -7.49
C ARG A 78 -1.91 13.96 -7.10
N VAL A 79 -3.22 14.20 -7.03
CA VAL A 79 -3.77 15.45 -6.47
C VAL A 79 -3.97 15.32 -4.96
N LYS A 80 -4.03 16.47 -4.27
CA LYS A 80 -4.29 16.48 -2.83
C LYS A 80 -5.65 15.80 -2.55
N GLU A 81 -5.71 14.99 -1.50
CA GLU A 81 -6.93 14.28 -1.06
C GLU A 81 -7.50 13.28 -2.07
N GLU A 82 -6.75 12.95 -3.11
CA GLU A 82 -7.13 11.91 -4.06
C GLU A 82 -7.23 10.54 -3.36
N PRO A 83 -8.34 9.80 -3.54
CA PRO A 83 -8.54 8.54 -2.85
C PRO A 83 -7.53 7.46 -3.28
N ALA A 84 -7.48 6.38 -2.50
CA ALA A 84 -6.78 5.17 -2.92
C ALA A 84 -7.53 4.52 -4.09
N TYR A 85 -6.77 3.99 -5.05
CA TYR A 85 -7.32 3.30 -6.21
C TYR A 85 -7.57 1.84 -5.91
N TYR A 86 -8.57 1.26 -6.57
CA TYR A 86 -8.91 -0.16 -6.51
C TYR A 86 -9.08 -0.67 -7.93
N CYS A 87 -8.75 -1.95 -8.15
CA CYS A 87 -9.03 -2.62 -9.41
C CYS A 87 -10.56 -2.72 -9.61
N ASN A 88 -11.06 -2.38 -10.79
CA ASN A 88 -12.49 -2.44 -11.10
C ASN A 88 -13.02 -3.88 -11.24
N GLU A 89 -12.13 -4.87 -11.40
CA GLU A 89 -12.52 -6.27 -11.57
C GLU A 89 -12.43 -7.06 -10.26
N CYS A 90 -11.31 -6.95 -9.55
CA CYS A 90 -11.05 -7.75 -8.35
C CYS A 90 -11.12 -6.97 -7.03
N GLU A 91 -11.37 -5.66 -7.09
CA GLU A 91 -11.49 -4.75 -5.94
C GLU A 91 -10.30 -4.73 -4.98
N VAL A 92 -9.13 -5.20 -5.43
CA VAL A 92 -7.87 -5.12 -4.68
C VAL A 92 -7.31 -3.69 -4.78
N GLY A 93 -6.81 -3.17 -3.67
CA GLY A 93 -6.20 -1.85 -3.61
C GLY A 93 -4.93 -1.77 -4.48
N VAL A 94 -4.83 -0.72 -5.29
CA VAL A 94 -3.70 -0.45 -6.17
C VAL A 94 -2.84 0.64 -5.55
N SER A 95 -1.55 0.36 -5.36
CA SER A 95 -0.60 1.35 -4.86
C SER A 95 -0.10 2.22 -6.01
N ALA A 96 -0.54 3.48 -6.03
CA ALA A 96 0.07 4.52 -6.86
C ALA A 96 1.01 5.31 -5.95
N ARG A 97 2.32 5.17 -6.14
CA ARG A 97 3.33 5.89 -5.36
C ARG A 97 3.13 7.39 -5.58
N SER A 98 2.75 8.12 -4.54
CA SER A 98 2.86 9.58 -4.51
C SER A 98 4.34 9.92 -4.45
N SER A 99 4.93 10.21 -5.61
CA SER A 99 6.23 10.88 -5.69
C SER A 99 5.96 12.37 -5.75
#